data_AF-A0A381DZ04-F1
#
_entry.id   AF-A0A381DZ04-F1
#
_cell.length_a   1.000
_cell.length_b   1.000
_cell.length_c   1.000
_cell.angle_alpha   90.00
_cell.angle_beta   90.00
_cell.angle_gamma   90.00
#
_symmetry.space_group_name_H-M   'P 1'
#
loop_
_entity.id
_entity.type
_entity.pdbx_description
1 polymer ?
#
loop_
_entity_poly.entity_id
_entity_poly.type
_entity_poly.pdbx_seq_one_letter_code
_entity_poly.pdbx_strand_id
1 'polypeptide(L)'
;MAAAVVACAWWSLHDSRALLLRDQPLLQLTAQQEAAIRALEGEIVLEAFVRNNPQMRRGFSDLVAPFRVLQPDLRLEFVNPDTDPLRVQAREVTREGQLFLSDGIHGERIDVASPQGIARALLNLGETSDVQVLHLQGHGERAYRQDSSGNWRAAYERVRNAKTTVTDQDQVRTVEIPRSVNVLVIADPEEIPQAHGSALQTYLARGGSLLFTTDTRHPYLPPWLATLSGLRLVEGNVVDAGAKGYGLDDPQLLLVEELGEDVVSDGIKQAPLLPTAVALADNPDSPPTSDWTRHVLLWSGKQSWAEKNADAGVIMPDEGEAKGPLPLGWALERDFQGRKQRIIILGDSDLFQDNYLNVGGNSTLVQNLFASLMPARAHANIAPPELKDQYLTLTEGEMLWLAIVLIVILPLLPLIIGPYLAWQRKRRYG
;
A
#
# COMPACT_ATOMS: atom_id res chain seq x y z
N MET A 1 -4.80 21.14 -50.79
CA MET A 1 -5.17 20.46 -49.53
C MET A 1 -4.57 19.07 -49.41
N ALA A 2 -4.73 18.16 -50.37
CA ALA A 2 -4.17 16.80 -50.29
C ALA A 2 -2.65 16.74 -50.02
N ALA A 3 -1.84 17.55 -50.71
CA ALA A 3 -0.38 17.53 -50.52
C ALA A 3 0.08 17.98 -49.12
N ALA A 4 -0.65 18.89 -48.47
CA ALA A 4 -0.33 19.33 -47.11
C ALA A 4 -0.70 18.27 -46.07
N VAL A 5 -1.83 17.58 -46.26
CA VAL A 5 -2.23 16.45 -45.41
C VAL A 5 -1.24 15.30 -45.55
N VAL A 6 -0.79 15.01 -46.77
CA VAL A 6 0.23 13.97 -47.04
C VAL A 6 1.59 14.36 -46.45
N ALA A 7 1.99 15.63 -46.53
CA ALA A 7 3.24 16.11 -45.92
C ALA A 7 3.19 16.09 -44.39
N CYS A 8 2.07 16.47 -43.77
CA CYS A 8 1.87 16.38 -42.32
C CYS A 8 1.79 14.92 -41.85
N ALA A 9 1.15 14.03 -42.61
CA ALA A 9 1.12 12.60 -42.33
C ALA A 9 2.52 11.98 -42.47
N TRP A 10 3.28 12.35 -43.50
CA TRP A 10 4.65 11.88 -43.71
C TRP A 10 5.59 12.38 -42.60
N TRP A 11 5.51 13.65 -42.22
CA TRP A 11 6.26 14.23 -41.11
C TRP A 11 5.89 13.55 -39.78
N SER A 12 4.60 13.41 -39.47
CA SER A 12 4.11 12.69 -38.27
C SER A 12 4.62 11.25 -38.18
N LEU A 13 4.74 10.56 -39.33
CA LEU A 13 5.25 9.19 -39.39
C LEU A 13 6.79 9.08 -39.31
N HIS A 14 7.53 10.14 -39.65
CA HIS A 14 9.01 10.11 -39.75
C HIS A 14 9.74 10.91 -38.66
N ASP A 15 9.08 11.86 -37.99
CA ASP A 15 9.66 12.65 -36.91
C ASP A 15 8.91 12.33 -35.60
N SER A 16 9.41 11.34 -34.88
CA SER A 16 8.89 10.94 -33.57
C SER A 16 9.59 11.71 -32.45
N ARG A 17 9.74 13.03 -32.61
CA ARG A 17 10.18 13.91 -31.53
C ARG A 17 8.98 14.17 -30.63
N ALA A 18 8.82 13.34 -29.60
CA ALA A 18 7.95 13.67 -28.50
C ALA A 18 8.61 14.81 -27.70
N LEU A 19 8.07 16.02 -27.80
CA LEU A 19 8.34 17.08 -26.83
C LEU A 19 7.66 16.66 -25.52
N LEU A 20 8.42 15.98 -24.65
CA LEU A 20 8.02 15.69 -23.28
C LEU A 20 8.04 17.00 -22.48
N LEU A 21 6.96 17.78 -22.60
CA LEU A 21 6.67 18.90 -21.71
C LEU A 21 6.17 18.33 -20.38
N ARG A 22 7.09 17.89 -19.52
CA ARG A 22 6.76 17.37 -18.18
C ARG A 22 7.59 18.10 -17.13
N ASP A 23 6.89 18.78 -16.22
CA ASP A 23 7.50 19.42 -15.04
C ASP A 23 7.72 18.46 -13.87
N GLN A 24 7.25 17.20 -13.95
CA GLN A 24 7.34 16.25 -12.85
C GLN A 24 8.00 14.91 -13.21
N PRO A 25 8.84 14.36 -12.32
CA PRO A 25 9.44 13.05 -12.51
C PRO A 25 8.38 11.94 -12.40
N LEU A 26 8.54 10.90 -13.22
CA LEU A 26 7.69 9.70 -13.25
C LEU A 26 7.74 8.85 -11.96
N LEU A 27 8.65 9.19 -11.06
CA LEU A 27 8.95 8.49 -9.82
C LEU A 27 9.46 9.52 -8.81
N GLN A 28 8.92 9.51 -7.60
CA GLN A 28 9.47 10.27 -6.48
C GLN A 28 10.06 9.27 -5.49
N LEU A 29 11.39 9.27 -5.38
CA LEU A 29 12.12 8.52 -4.36
C LEU A 29 12.64 9.50 -3.32
N THR A 30 12.60 9.09 -2.06
CA THR A 30 13.31 9.79 -0.98
C THR A 30 14.82 9.63 -1.16
N ALA A 31 15.61 10.55 -0.59
CA ALA A 31 17.07 10.44 -0.62
C ALA A 31 17.59 9.11 -0.03
N GLN A 32 16.86 8.56 0.95
CA GLN A 32 17.17 7.25 1.53
C GLN A 32 16.95 6.14 0.50
N GLN A 33 15.82 6.14 -0.21
CA GLN A 33 15.50 5.17 -1.27
C GLN A 33 16.52 5.19 -2.41
N GLU A 34 16.93 6.37 -2.85
CA GLU A 34 18.00 6.47 -3.85
C GLU A 34 19.33 5.89 -3.33
N ALA A 35 19.68 6.14 -2.07
CA ALA A 35 20.91 5.65 -1.47
C ALA A 35 20.96 4.11 -1.40
N ALA A 36 19.84 3.44 -1.11
CA ALA A 36 19.85 1.98 -1.08
C ALA A 36 19.83 1.33 -2.44
N ILE A 37 19.11 1.89 -3.42
CA ILE A 37 19.23 1.40 -4.80
C ILE A 37 20.68 1.50 -5.29
N ARG A 38 21.39 2.59 -4.93
CA ARG A 38 22.82 2.76 -5.22
C ARG A 38 23.71 1.77 -4.48
N ALA A 39 23.32 1.36 -3.28
CA ALA A 39 24.08 0.45 -2.43
C ALA A 39 23.87 -1.04 -2.77
N LEU A 40 23.00 -1.38 -3.71
CA LEU A 40 22.85 -2.76 -4.17
C LEU A 40 24.17 -3.25 -4.76
N GLU A 41 24.58 -4.45 -4.34
CA GLU A 41 25.78 -5.12 -4.81
C GLU A 41 25.40 -6.39 -5.59
N GLY A 42 26.23 -6.78 -6.56
CA GLY A 42 26.03 -8.01 -7.36
C GLY A 42 25.51 -7.77 -8.77
N GLU A 43 25.21 -8.85 -9.48
CA GLU A 43 24.71 -8.78 -10.87
C GLU A 43 23.19 -8.61 -10.86
N ILE A 44 22.74 -7.36 -10.95
CA ILE A 44 21.32 -7.00 -10.91
C ILE A 44 20.75 -7.09 -12.33
N VAL A 45 19.96 -8.13 -12.59
CA VAL A 45 19.35 -8.38 -13.91
C VAL A 45 17.85 -8.20 -13.82
N LEU A 46 17.31 -7.33 -14.67
CA LEU A 46 15.89 -7.17 -14.93
C LEU A 46 15.56 -7.83 -16.28
N GLU A 47 14.88 -8.96 -16.22
CA GLU A 47 14.43 -9.73 -17.37
C GLU A 47 13.04 -9.23 -17.80
N ALA A 48 12.90 -8.72 -19.02
CA ALA A 48 11.63 -8.31 -19.61
C ALA A 48 11.12 -9.38 -20.57
N PHE A 49 9.98 -10.00 -20.25
CA PHE A 49 9.39 -11.09 -21.02
C PHE A 49 8.51 -10.54 -22.14
N VAL A 50 9.09 -10.39 -23.33
CA VAL A 50 8.46 -9.75 -24.48
C VAL A 50 8.86 -10.44 -25.77
N ARG A 51 7.88 -10.63 -26.67
CA ARG A 51 8.13 -11.18 -28.01
C ARG A 51 8.96 -10.18 -28.84
N ASN A 52 9.12 -10.43 -30.13
CA ASN A 52 9.80 -9.51 -31.05
C ASN A 52 8.94 -8.26 -31.36
N ASN A 53 8.58 -7.48 -30.34
CA ASN A 53 7.85 -6.22 -30.45
C ASN A 53 8.78 -5.01 -30.15
N PRO A 54 9.25 -4.27 -31.18
CA PRO A 54 10.18 -3.16 -31.01
C PRO A 54 9.61 -1.95 -30.25
N GLN A 55 8.28 -1.78 -30.21
CA GLN A 55 7.66 -0.69 -29.45
C GLN A 55 7.69 -1.01 -27.95
N MET A 56 7.31 -2.23 -27.59
CA MET A 56 7.28 -2.66 -26.19
C MET A 56 8.70 -2.75 -25.60
N ARG A 57 9.68 -3.23 -26.37
CA ARG A 57 11.10 -3.21 -25.97
C ARG A 57 11.62 -1.80 -25.71
N ARG A 58 11.27 -0.83 -26.56
CA ARG A 58 11.61 0.58 -26.32
C ARG A 58 10.94 1.11 -25.04
N GLY A 59 9.65 0.82 -24.85
CA GLY A 59 8.93 1.19 -23.64
C GLY A 59 9.61 0.68 -22.36
N PHE A 60 10.08 -0.56 -22.33
CA PHE A 60 10.85 -1.09 -21.19
C PHE A 60 12.20 -0.41 -21.02
N SER A 61 12.95 -0.18 -22.11
CA SER A 61 14.22 0.56 -22.04
C SER A 61 14.02 1.96 -21.45
N ASP A 62 12.96 2.67 -21.86
CA ASP A 62 12.62 3.99 -21.36
C ASP A 62 12.21 3.96 -19.88
N LEU A 63 11.46 2.93 -19.46
CA LEU A 63 11.08 2.72 -18.06
C LEU A 63 12.29 2.45 -17.16
N VAL A 64 13.29 1.73 -17.66
CA VAL A 64 14.47 1.30 -16.90
C VAL A 64 15.58 2.35 -16.89
N ALA A 65 15.60 3.27 -17.87
CA ALA A 65 16.65 4.27 -18.01
C ALA A 65 16.92 5.10 -16.74
N PRO A 66 15.92 5.63 -16.01
CA PRO A 66 16.16 6.37 -14.77
C PRO A 66 16.82 5.52 -13.69
N PHE A 67 16.46 4.24 -13.59
CA PHE A 67 17.03 3.31 -12.61
C PHE A 67 18.48 2.96 -12.93
N ARG A 68 18.86 2.89 -14.21
CA ARG A 68 20.27 2.67 -14.61
C ARG A 68 21.18 3.85 -14.29
N VAL A 69 20.62 5.06 -14.17
CA VAL A 69 21.36 6.23 -13.69
C VAL A 69 21.62 6.14 -12.18
N LEU A 70 20.65 5.61 -11.43
CA LEU A 70 20.78 5.38 -9.98
C LEU A 70 21.67 4.18 -9.68
N GLN A 71 21.52 3.08 -10.41
CA GLN A 71 22.23 1.82 -10.25
C GLN A 71 22.84 1.39 -11.58
N PRO A 72 24.11 1.76 -11.86
CA PRO A 72 24.80 1.48 -13.12
C PRO A 72 24.94 -0.01 -13.45
N ASP A 73 24.94 -0.88 -12.44
CA ASP A 73 25.09 -2.33 -12.61
C ASP A 73 23.76 -3.02 -13.01
N LEU A 74 22.64 -2.30 -12.98
CA LEU A 74 21.34 -2.81 -13.45
C LEU A 74 21.37 -3.08 -14.97
N ARG A 75 21.18 -4.35 -15.33
CA ARG A 75 21.09 -4.82 -16.72
C ARG A 75 19.64 -5.11 -17.09
N LEU A 76 19.23 -4.67 -18.28
CA LEU A 76 17.96 -5.03 -18.88
C LEU A 76 18.18 -6.11 -19.93
N GLU A 77 17.55 -7.26 -19.75
CA GLU A 77 17.54 -8.35 -20.72
C GLU A 77 16.16 -8.56 -21.30
N PHE A 78 16.08 -8.82 -22.61
CA PHE A 78 14.82 -9.16 -23.27
C PHE A 78 14.73 -10.67 -23.50
N VAL A 79 13.71 -11.29 -22.92
CA VAL A 79 13.44 -12.72 -23.04
C VAL A 79 12.22 -12.90 -23.93
N ASN A 80 12.35 -13.67 -24.99
CA ASN A 80 11.20 -14.05 -25.80
C ASN A 80 10.55 -15.32 -25.22
N PRO A 81 9.31 -15.25 -24.71
CA PRO A 81 8.64 -16.39 -24.08
C PRO A 81 8.44 -17.59 -25.02
N ASP A 82 8.35 -17.34 -26.32
CA ASP A 82 8.15 -18.40 -27.33
C ASP A 82 9.42 -19.22 -27.58
N THR A 83 10.60 -18.62 -27.36
CA THR A 83 11.90 -19.25 -27.64
C THR A 83 12.61 -19.77 -26.40
N ASP A 84 12.23 -19.30 -25.21
CA ASP A 84 12.80 -19.75 -23.93
C ASP A 84 11.71 -20.09 -22.89
N PRO A 85 10.96 -21.19 -23.10
CA PRO A 85 9.87 -21.59 -22.20
C PRO A 85 10.38 -22.09 -20.83
N LEU A 86 11.62 -22.58 -20.74
CA LEU A 86 12.20 -23.04 -19.48
C LEU A 86 12.41 -21.89 -18.52
N ARG A 87 12.93 -20.76 -19.02
CA ARG A 87 13.11 -19.54 -18.23
C ARG A 87 11.77 -18.93 -17.81
N VAL A 88 10.76 -18.94 -18.69
CA VAL A 88 9.38 -18.53 -18.36
C VAL A 88 8.83 -19.35 -17.19
N GLN A 89 8.97 -20.67 -17.24
CA GLN A 89 8.49 -21.55 -16.17
C GLN A 89 9.25 -21.33 -14.86
N ALA A 90 10.58 -21.20 -14.91
CA ALA A 90 11.41 -20.96 -13.72
C ALA A 90 11.13 -19.62 -13.03
N ARG A 91 10.69 -18.60 -13.78
CA ARG A 91 10.30 -17.28 -13.24
C ARG A 91 8.78 -17.16 -12.99
N GLU A 92 8.03 -18.24 -13.18
CA GLU A 92 6.57 -18.28 -13.09
C GLU A 92 5.88 -17.19 -13.93
N VAL A 93 6.42 -16.84 -15.09
CA VAL A 93 5.83 -15.79 -15.94
C VAL A 93 4.60 -16.35 -16.64
N THR A 94 3.48 -15.64 -16.50
CA THR A 94 2.17 -16.05 -17.02
C THR A 94 1.67 -15.17 -18.16
N ARG A 95 2.24 -13.97 -18.33
CA ARG A 95 1.78 -12.97 -19.30
C ARG A 95 2.95 -12.25 -19.97
N GLU A 96 2.75 -11.88 -21.23
CA GLU A 96 3.67 -11.00 -21.94
C GLU A 96 3.70 -9.61 -21.30
N GLY A 97 4.89 -9.06 -21.17
CA GLY A 97 5.15 -7.75 -20.56
C GLY A 97 5.41 -7.78 -19.05
N GLN A 98 5.38 -8.96 -18.41
CA GLN A 98 5.88 -9.13 -17.05
C GLN A 98 7.40 -8.99 -17.00
N LEU A 99 7.91 -8.56 -15.85
CA LEU A 99 9.35 -8.47 -15.59
C LEU A 99 9.76 -9.42 -14.47
N PHE A 100 11.04 -9.77 -14.41
CA PHE A 100 11.63 -10.49 -13.29
C PHE A 100 12.95 -9.83 -12.92
N LEU A 101 13.10 -9.38 -11.67
CA LEU A 101 14.33 -8.78 -11.17
C LEU A 101 15.08 -9.82 -10.32
N SER A 102 16.41 -9.91 -10.45
CA SER A 102 17.23 -10.78 -9.60
C SER A 102 18.65 -10.26 -9.38
N ASP A 103 19.29 -10.69 -8.29
CA ASP A 103 20.72 -10.48 -7.95
C ASP A 103 21.56 -11.77 -8.17
N GLY A 104 20.96 -12.81 -8.73
CA GLY A 104 21.54 -14.14 -8.91
C GLY A 104 21.22 -15.15 -7.79
N ILE A 105 20.83 -14.68 -6.60
CA ILE A 105 20.45 -15.53 -5.44
C ILE A 105 18.95 -15.42 -5.18
N HIS A 106 18.44 -14.20 -5.16
CA HIS A 106 17.04 -13.83 -4.94
C HIS A 106 16.46 -13.26 -6.22
N GLY A 107 15.15 -13.43 -6.39
CA GLY A 107 14.45 -12.77 -7.48
C GLY A 107 12.97 -12.58 -7.19
N GLU A 108 12.39 -11.59 -7.87
CA GLU A 108 11.00 -11.18 -7.71
C GLU A 108 10.37 -10.89 -9.08
N ARG A 109 9.15 -11.38 -9.28
CA ARG A 109 8.35 -11.10 -10.48
C ARG A 109 7.59 -9.78 -10.30
N ILE A 110 7.64 -8.93 -11.32
CA ILE A 110 6.87 -7.68 -11.39
C ILE A 110 5.73 -7.90 -12.40
N ASP A 111 4.51 -7.97 -11.88
CA ASP A 111 3.32 -8.28 -12.68
C ASP A 111 2.91 -7.16 -13.62
N VAL A 112 3.11 -5.90 -13.21
CA VAL A 112 2.80 -4.70 -14.00
C VAL A 112 4.05 -3.84 -14.08
N ALA A 113 4.62 -3.77 -15.28
CA ALA A 113 5.78 -2.93 -15.53
C ALA A 113 5.44 -1.45 -15.36
N SER A 114 5.98 -0.88 -14.29
CA SER A 114 5.80 0.52 -13.93
C SER A 114 7.04 1.02 -13.20
N PRO A 115 7.30 2.34 -13.15
CA PRO A 115 8.39 2.89 -12.36
C PRO A 115 8.30 2.46 -10.89
N GLN A 116 7.10 2.47 -10.29
CA GLN A 116 6.89 2.06 -8.90
C GLN A 116 7.20 0.58 -8.68
N GLY A 117 6.75 -0.29 -9.60
CA GLY A 117 7.02 -1.72 -9.53
C GLY A 117 8.51 -2.04 -9.58
N ILE A 118 9.26 -1.38 -10.48
CA ILE A 118 10.71 -1.56 -10.62
C ILE A 118 11.44 -1.03 -9.39
N ALA A 119 11.09 0.17 -8.92
CA ALA A 119 11.66 0.75 -7.71
C ALA A 119 11.44 -0.15 -6.49
N ARG A 120 10.22 -0.67 -6.30
CA ARG A 120 9.88 -1.56 -5.19
C ARG A 120 10.72 -2.83 -5.22
N ALA A 121 10.82 -3.46 -6.39
CA ALA A 121 11.61 -4.67 -6.56
C ALA A 121 13.11 -4.44 -6.28
N LEU A 122 13.69 -3.33 -6.76
CA LEU A 122 15.09 -2.98 -6.47
C LEU A 122 15.34 -2.76 -4.99
N LEU A 123 14.42 -2.09 -4.31
CA LEU A 123 14.52 -1.82 -2.87
C LEU A 123 14.38 -3.12 -2.06
N ASN A 124 13.50 -4.04 -2.48
CA ASN A 124 13.38 -5.38 -1.88
C ASN A 124 14.66 -6.22 -2.08
N LEU A 125 15.32 -6.08 -3.24
CA LEU A 125 16.53 -6.84 -3.54
C LEU A 125 17.66 -6.52 -2.54
N GLY A 126 17.76 -5.27 -2.12
CA GLY A 126 18.76 -4.78 -1.16
C GLY A 126 18.52 -5.14 0.30
N GLU A 127 17.43 -5.81 0.62
CA GLU A 127 17.15 -6.24 1.99
C GLU A 127 18.18 -7.32 2.41
N THR A 128 19.00 -7.06 3.43
CA THR A 128 20.13 -7.93 3.81
C THR A 128 19.77 -9.04 4.81
N SER A 129 18.55 -9.06 5.33
CA SER A 129 18.11 -10.04 6.32
C SER A 129 16.74 -10.62 5.98
N ASP A 130 16.64 -11.95 6.02
CA ASP A 130 15.36 -12.63 5.99
C ASP A 130 14.50 -12.17 7.18
N VAL A 131 13.24 -11.85 6.89
CA VAL A 131 12.24 -11.50 7.90
C VAL A 131 11.41 -12.73 8.22
N GLN A 132 11.47 -13.15 9.47
CA GLN A 132 10.59 -14.21 9.99
C GLN A 132 9.38 -13.59 10.68
N VAL A 133 8.21 -13.85 10.11
CA VAL A 133 6.90 -13.58 10.73
C VAL A 133 6.41 -14.87 11.38
N LEU A 134 6.11 -14.81 12.68
CA LEU A 134 5.50 -15.91 13.42
C LEU A 134 4.05 -15.56 13.73
N HIS A 135 3.12 -16.37 13.24
CA HIS A 135 1.71 -16.30 13.58
C HIS A 135 1.43 -17.26 14.74
N LEU A 136 1.03 -16.72 15.89
CA LEU A 136 0.80 -17.52 17.10
C LEU A 136 -0.51 -18.30 17.00
N GLN A 137 -0.52 -19.49 17.60
CA GLN A 137 -1.68 -20.37 17.73
C GLN A 137 -1.69 -21.00 19.14
N GLY A 138 -2.82 -21.59 19.54
CA GLY A 138 -2.96 -22.37 20.77
C GLY A 138 -3.92 -21.79 21.81
N HIS A 139 -4.42 -20.57 21.61
CA HIS A 139 -5.37 -19.86 22.48
C HIS A 139 -6.58 -19.36 21.69
N GLY A 140 -7.02 -20.09 20.66
CA GLY A 140 -8.16 -19.68 19.84
C GLY A 140 -7.84 -18.58 18.82
N GLU A 141 -6.56 -18.24 18.61
CA GLU A 141 -6.17 -17.28 17.58
C GLU A 141 -6.69 -17.69 16.20
N ARG A 142 -7.08 -16.70 15.40
CA ARG A 142 -7.56 -16.90 14.04
C ARG A 142 -6.47 -17.45 13.14
N ALA A 143 -6.57 -18.74 12.81
CA ALA A 143 -5.61 -19.42 11.95
C ALA A 143 -5.53 -18.81 10.55
N TYR A 144 -4.31 -18.65 10.03
CA TYR A 144 -4.12 -18.11 8.67
C TYR A 144 -4.13 -19.13 7.55
N ARG A 145 -3.89 -20.42 7.81
CA ARG A 145 -3.89 -21.49 6.79
C ARG A 145 -5.16 -22.34 6.78
N GLN A 146 -6.19 -21.98 7.53
CA GLN A 146 -7.43 -22.77 7.58
C GLN A 146 -8.24 -22.62 6.28
N ASP A 147 -8.93 -23.67 5.87
CA ASP A 147 -9.86 -23.65 4.74
C ASP A 147 -11.24 -23.09 5.14
N SER A 148 -11.23 -21.93 5.79
CA SER A 148 -12.41 -21.13 6.14
C SER A 148 -12.28 -19.75 5.51
N SER A 149 -13.38 -19.06 5.22
CA SER A 149 -13.34 -17.70 4.64
C SER A 149 -12.66 -16.66 5.55
N GLY A 150 -12.56 -16.96 6.86
CA GLY A 150 -11.97 -16.07 7.86
C GLY A 150 -10.45 -16.15 8.00
N ASN A 151 -9.76 -16.92 7.15
CA ASN A 151 -8.31 -17.07 7.24
C ASN A 151 -7.55 -15.83 6.72
N TRP A 152 -6.30 -15.66 7.16
CA TRP A 152 -5.41 -14.56 6.75
C TRP A 152 -4.43 -14.94 5.63
N ARG A 153 -4.66 -16.05 4.90
CA ARG A 153 -3.77 -16.51 3.82
C ARG A 153 -3.56 -15.42 2.78
N ALA A 154 -4.64 -14.80 2.30
CA ALA A 154 -4.58 -13.74 1.30
C ALA A 154 -3.79 -12.50 1.78
N ALA A 155 -3.95 -12.12 3.06
CA ALA A 155 -3.15 -11.04 3.65
C ALA A 155 -1.66 -11.38 3.66
N TYR A 156 -1.29 -12.60 4.06
CA TYR A 156 0.11 -13.02 4.03
C TYR A 156 0.69 -13.12 2.61
N GLU A 157 -0.08 -13.60 1.65
CA GLU A 157 0.29 -13.60 0.23
C GLU A 157 0.54 -12.18 -0.31
N ARG A 158 -0.15 -11.17 0.22
CA ARG A 158 0.05 -9.77 -0.17
C ARG A 158 1.33 -9.15 0.39
N VAL A 159 1.75 -9.57 1.59
CA VAL A 159 2.89 -8.97 2.29
C VAL A 159 4.19 -9.77 2.15
N ARG A 160 4.10 -11.04 1.74
CA ARG A 160 5.27 -11.89 1.49
C ARG A 160 6.07 -11.35 0.29
N ASN A 161 7.39 -11.43 0.41
CA ASN A 161 8.34 -11.25 -0.67
C ASN A 161 9.36 -12.41 -0.61
N ALA A 162 10.36 -12.40 -1.48
CA ALA A 162 11.36 -13.47 -1.54
C ALA A 162 12.15 -13.70 -0.22
N LYS A 163 12.20 -12.70 0.66
CA LYS A 163 12.94 -12.71 1.94
C LYS A 163 12.03 -12.71 3.16
N THR A 164 10.72 -12.83 2.99
CA THR A 164 9.75 -12.88 4.09
C THR A 164 9.22 -14.30 4.24
N THR A 165 9.51 -14.94 5.38
CA THR A 165 8.99 -16.27 5.71
C THR A 165 7.91 -16.15 6.77
N VAL A 166 6.73 -16.73 6.51
CA VAL A 166 5.62 -16.80 7.47
C VAL A 166 5.50 -18.23 8.01
N THR A 167 5.57 -18.35 9.32
CA THR A 167 5.43 -19.62 10.06
C THR A 167 4.38 -19.49 11.14
N ASP A 168 3.82 -20.61 11.59
CA ASP A 168 2.94 -20.71 12.75
C ASP A 168 3.60 -21.48 13.89
N GLN A 169 3.20 -21.17 15.12
CA GLN A 169 3.61 -21.92 16.30
C GLN A 169 2.44 -22.04 17.29
N ASP A 170 2.11 -23.28 17.63
CA ASP A 170 1.24 -23.62 18.75
C ASP A 170 1.99 -23.41 20.07
N GLN A 171 1.64 -22.36 20.80
CA GLN A 171 2.33 -21.98 22.03
C GLN A 171 2.08 -22.96 23.18
N VAL A 172 0.98 -23.72 23.14
CA VAL A 172 0.70 -24.79 24.12
C VAL A 172 1.73 -25.92 24.00
N ARG A 173 2.25 -26.16 22.79
CA ARG A 173 3.29 -27.15 22.55
C ARG A 173 4.70 -26.58 22.72
N THR A 174 4.92 -25.36 22.25
CA THR A 174 6.22 -24.69 22.30
C THR A 174 6.05 -23.29 22.88
N VAL A 175 6.33 -23.14 24.18
CA VAL A 175 6.08 -21.88 24.90
C VAL A 175 7.01 -20.76 24.44
N GLU A 176 8.29 -21.08 24.20
CA GLU A 176 9.30 -20.10 23.84
C GLU A 176 9.15 -19.63 22.39
N ILE A 177 9.21 -18.31 22.19
CA ILE A 177 9.28 -17.72 20.86
C ILE A 177 10.73 -17.79 20.35
N PRO A 178 11.02 -18.32 19.15
CA PRO A 178 12.38 -18.39 18.61
C PRO A 178 13.04 -17.01 18.46
N ARG A 179 14.37 -16.95 18.62
CA ARG A 179 15.13 -15.68 18.53
C ARG A 179 15.18 -15.09 17.12
N SER A 180 15.00 -15.91 16.10
CA SER A 180 14.97 -15.51 14.69
C SER A 180 13.70 -14.73 14.30
N VAL A 181 12.64 -14.78 15.11
CA VAL A 181 11.37 -14.11 14.83
C VAL A 181 11.52 -12.60 14.92
N ASN A 182 11.19 -11.90 13.85
CA ASN A 182 11.22 -10.44 13.79
C ASN A 182 9.86 -9.83 14.11
N VAL A 183 8.78 -10.44 13.60
CA VAL A 183 7.40 -9.98 13.80
C VAL A 183 6.57 -11.12 14.36
N LEU A 184 5.94 -10.89 15.49
CA LEU A 184 4.95 -11.78 16.08
C LEU A 184 3.55 -11.27 15.74
N VAL A 185 2.66 -12.18 15.35
CA VAL A 185 1.24 -11.89 15.09
C VAL A 185 0.41 -12.69 16.07
N ILE A 186 -0.46 -12.01 16.82
CA ILE A 186 -1.44 -12.61 17.72
C ILE A 186 -2.81 -12.10 17.26
N ALA A 187 -3.56 -12.98 16.61
CA ALA A 187 -4.77 -12.61 15.88
C ALA A 187 -6.03 -13.02 16.65
N ASP A 188 -6.66 -12.07 17.35
CA ASP A 188 -7.92 -12.28 18.09
C ASP A 188 -7.89 -13.50 19.01
N PRO A 189 -6.94 -13.55 19.96
CA PRO A 189 -6.82 -14.67 20.90
C PRO A 189 -7.97 -14.66 21.91
N GLU A 190 -8.30 -15.83 22.43
CA GLU A 190 -8.96 -15.96 23.74
C GLU A 190 -7.94 -15.67 24.87
N GLU A 191 -8.29 -16.04 26.11
CA GLU A 191 -7.43 -15.78 27.27
C GLU A 191 -6.07 -16.50 27.17
N ILE A 192 -4.97 -15.73 27.26
CA ILE A 192 -3.61 -16.26 27.23
C ILE A 192 -3.14 -16.51 28.68
N PRO A 193 -2.76 -17.76 29.04
CA PRO A 193 -2.25 -18.07 30.37
C PRO A 193 -1.00 -17.28 30.74
N GLN A 194 -0.85 -16.95 32.02
CA GLN A 194 0.26 -16.11 32.52
C GLN A 194 1.65 -16.61 32.09
N ALA A 195 1.88 -17.93 32.14
CA ALA A 195 3.16 -18.53 31.76
C ALA A 195 3.52 -18.26 30.28
N HIS A 196 2.53 -18.35 29.39
CA HIS A 196 2.69 -18.04 27.98
C HIS A 196 2.88 -16.53 27.77
N GLY A 197 2.14 -15.70 28.50
CA GLY A 197 2.31 -14.25 28.52
C GLY A 197 3.72 -13.80 28.91
N SER A 198 4.42 -14.50 29.81
CA SER A 198 5.81 -14.19 30.17
C SER A 198 6.79 -14.44 29.01
N ALA A 199 6.55 -15.44 28.17
CA ALA A 199 7.38 -15.69 26.98
C ALA A 199 7.19 -14.59 25.92
N LEU A 200 5.96 -14.09 25.76
CA LEU A 200 5.63 -12.96 24.87
C LEU A 200 6.28 -11.65 25.34
N GLN A 201 6.26 -11.38 26.64
CA GLN A 201 6.98 -10.24 27.23
C GLN A 201 8.49 -10.35 27.02
N THR A 202 9.05 -11.56 27.17
CA THR A 202 10.47 -11.81 26.90
C THR A 202 10.83 -11.57 25.42
N TYR A 203 9.92 -11.91 24.49
CA TYR A 203 10.04 -11.59 23.07
C TYR A 203 10.06 -10.08 22.80
N LEU A 204 9.18 -9.32 23.43
CA LEU A 204 9.17 -7.86 23.28
C LEU A 204 10.38 -7.20 23.94
N ALA A 205 10.83 -7.71 25.10
CA ALA A 205 11.99 -7.19 25.81
C ALA A 205 13.31 -7.32 25.02
N ARG A 206 13.40 -8.28 24.08
CA ARG A 206 14.55 -8.44 23.16
C ARG A 206 14.43 -7.67 21.84
N GLY A 207 13.42 -6.83 21.70
CA GLY A 207 13.31 -5.93 20.55
C GLY A 207 12.49 -6.46 19.36
N GLY A 208 11.65 -7.50 19.55
CA GLY A 208 10.74 -8.00 18.52
C GLY A 208 9.50 -7.12 18.35
N SER A 209 8.93 -7.07 17.15
CA SER A 209 7.72 -6.29 16.86
C SER A 209 6.44 -7.12 16.97
N LEU A 210 5.32 -6.51 17.32
CA LEU A 210 4.05 -7.22 17.54
C LEU A 210 2.92 -6.60 16.73
N LEU A 211 2.20 -7.43 15.98
CA LEU A 211 0.82 -7.16 15.56
C LEU A 211 -0.12 -7.91 16.49
N PHE A 212 -0.91 -7.19 17.26
CA PHE A 212 -2.00 -7.74 18.05
C PHE A 212 -3.32 -7.26 17.48
N THR A 213 -4.26 -8.17 17.28
CA THR A 213 -5.64 -7.82 16.93
C THR A 213 -6.61 -8.46 17.92
N THR A 214 -7.75 -7.83 18.11
CA THR A 214 -8.90 -8.36 18.82
C THR A 214 -10.15 -8.06 18.00
N ASP A 215 -11.24 -8.75 18.29
CA ASP A 215 -12.50 -8.58 17.57
C ASP A 215 -13.70 -8.54 18.53
N THR A 216 -14.90 -8.34 17.98
CA THR A 216 -16.17 -8.15 18.68
C THR A 216 -16.74 -9.41 19.32
N ARG A 217 -16.33 -10.61 18.88
CA ARG A 217 -16.86 -11.88 19.39
C ARG A 217 -16.41 -12.16 20.83
N HIS A 218 -15.11 -12.07 21.08
CA HIS A 218 -14.51 -12.25 22.40
C HIS A 218 -13.41 -11.20 22.62
N PRO A 219 -13.77 -9.91 22.80
CA PRO A 219 -12.80 -8.85 22.92
C PRO A 219 -11.84 -9.12 24.08
N TYR A 220 -10.55 -9.20 23.78
CA TYR A 220 -9.53 -9.52 24.78
C TYR A 220 -8.26 -8.72 24.54
N LEU A 221 -7.78 -8.08 25.62
CA LEU A 221 -6.48 -7.43 25.66
C LEU A 221 -5.72 -8.03 26.85
N PRO A 222 -4.61 -8.76 26.62
CA PRO A 222 -3.86 -9.39 27.69
C PRO A 222 -3.42 -8.36 28.74
N PRO A 223 -3.52 -8.66 30.05
CA PRO A 223 -3.16 -7.70 31.10
C PRO A 223 -1.75 -7.13 30.95
N TRP A 224 -0.79 -7.96 30.54
CA TRP A 224 0.59 -7.51 30.31
C TRP A 224 0.70 -6.49 29.16
N LEU A 225 -0.12 -6.63 28.12
CA LEU A 225 -0.13 -5.71 26.97
C LEU A 225 -0.91 -4.44 27.33
N ALA A 226 -2.00 -4.57 28.08
CA ALA A 226 -2.74 -3.43 28.63
C ALA A 226 -1.84 -2.56 29.53
N THR A 227 -1.08 -3.16 30.44
CA THR A 227 -0.12 -2.45 31.29
C THR A 227 1.03 -1.83 30.50
N LEU A 228 1.61 -2.55 29.53
CA LEU A 228 2.70 -2.03 28.70
C LEU A 228 2.25 -0.83 27.86
N SER A 229 1.08 -0.95 27.22
CA SER A 229 0.56 0.07 26.30
C SER A 229 -0.15 1.23 26.98
N GLY A 230 -0.59 1.03 28.22
CA GLY A 230 -1.48 1.94 28.92
C GLY A 230 -2.83 2.10 28.24
N LEU A 231 -3.28 1.04 27.55
CA LEU A 231 -4.57 1.00 26.87
C LEU A 231 -5.53 0.05 27.60
N ARG A 232 -6.82 0.29 27.39
CA ARG A 232 -7.92 -0.60 27.79
C ARG A 232 -8.91 -0.72 26.65
N LEU A 233 -9.63 -1.83 26.61
CA LEU A 233 -10.78 -1.97 25.72
C LEU A 233 -11.89 -1.02 26.19
N VAL A 234 -12.55 -0.41 25.21
CA VAL A 234 -13.84 0.24 25.41
C VAL A 234 -14.90 -0.84 25.30
N GLU A 235 -15.78 -0.89 26.29
CA GLU A 235 -16.88 -1.86 26.31
C GLU A 235 -17.90 -1.54 25.21
N GLY A 236 -18.21 -2.53 24.37
CA GLY A 236 -19.15 -2.41 23.26
C GLY A 236 -18.51 -2.53 21.88
N ASN A 237 -19.34 -2.81 20.88
CA ASN A 237 -18.95 -2.85 19.48
C ASN A 237 -19.10 -1.45 18.89
N VAL A 238 -18.14 -1.01 18.10
CA VAL A 238 -18.23 0.31 17.48
C VAL A 238 -19.22 0.26 16.32
N VAL A 239 -20.20 1.16 16.35
CA VAL A 239 -21.18 1.38 15.29
C VAL A 239 -21.12 2.84 14.86
N ASP A 240 -21.48 3.13 13.61
CA ASP A 240 -21.49 4.49 13.07
C ASP A 240 -22.80 4.81 12.33
N ALA A 241 -23.56 5.79 12.84
CA ALA A 241 -24.79 6.26 12.19
C ALA A 241 -24.49 6.98 10.84
N GLY A 242 -23.26 7.45 10.63
CA GLY A 242 -22.80 8.05 9.39
C GLY A 242 -22.64 7.06 8.24
N ALA A 243 -22.55 5.75 8.51
CA ALA A 243 -22.33 4.69 7.53
C ALA A 243 -23.33 4.75 6.35
N LYS A 244 -24.61 5.04 6.62
CA LYS A 244 -25.64 5.19 5.59
C LYS A 244 -25.36 6.32 4.60
N GLY A 245 -24.70 7.39 5.03
CA GLY A 245 -24.29 8.50 4.17
C GLY A 245 -23.28 8.07 3.09
N TYR A 246 -22.55 6.98 3.35
CA TYR A 246 -21.59 6.37 2.43
C TYR A 246 -22.19 5.20 1.64
N GLY A 247 -23.49 4.93 1.77
CA GLY A 247 -24.17 3.81 1.10
C GLY A 247 -23.95 2.45 1.78
N LEU A 248 -23.55 2.45 3.06
CA LEU A 248 -23.43 1.23 3.87
C LEU A 248 -24.73 1.05 4.67
N ASP A 249 -25.44 -0.06 4.45
CA ASP A 249 -26.70 -0.35 5.14
C ASP A 249 -26.49 -0.82 6.58
N ASP A 250 -25.34 -1.43 6.85
CA ASP A 250 -24.95 -1.95 8.16
C ASP A 250 -24.09 -0.92 8.91
N PRO A 251 -24.56 -0.37 10.06
CA PRO A 251 -23.80 0.60 10.85
C PRO A 251 -22.56 0.00 11.54
N GLN A 252 -22.38 -1.32 11.56
CA GLN A 252 -21.17 -1.96 12.06
C GLN A 252 -20.01 -1.92 11.04
N LEU A 253 -20.32 -1.69 9.75
CA LEU A 253 -19.30 -1.50 8.73
C LEU A 253 -18.70 -0.09 8.87
N LEU A 254 -17.53 -0.02 9.51
CA LEU A 254 -16.88 1.24 9.84
C LEU A 254 -15.97 1.70 8.72
N LEU A 255 -16.28 2.87 8.18
CA LEU A 255 -15.33 3.59 7.33
C LEU A 255 -14.31 4.30 8.23
N VAL A 256 -13.02 4.03 8.05
CA VAL A 256 -11.96 4.75 8.77
C VAL A 256 -11.82 6.13 8.14
N GLU A 257 -12.55 7.11 8.70
CA GLU A 257 -12.60 8.49 8.18
C GLU A 257 -11.28 9.25 8.39
N GLU A 258 -10.59 8.97 9.50
CA GLU A 258 -9.36 9.65 9.88
C GLU A 258 -8.26 8.62 10.17
N LEU A 259 -7.18 8.71 9.40
CA LEU A 259 -5.93 7.97 9.61
C LEU A 259 -4.98 8.87 10.38
N GLY A 260 -4.36 8.34 11.43
CA GLY A 260 -3.34 9.05 12.17
C GLY A 260 -2.09 9.31 11.34
N GLU A 261 -1.31 10.32 11.72
CA GLU A 261 -0.03 10.65 11.10
C GLU A 261 1.00 9.53 11.37
N ASP A 262 1.09 8.58 10.45
CA ASP A 262 2.01 7.46 10.51
C ASP A 262 2.31 6.90 9.11
N VAL A 263 3.47 6.25 8.93
CA VAL A 263 3.83 5.54 7.69
C VAL A 263 2.81 4.47 7.28
N VAL A 264 2.00 3.99 8.23
CA VAL A 264 0.87 3.09 7.99
C VAL A 264 -0.19 3.72 7.10
N SER A 265 -0.35 5.04 7.13
CA SER A 265 -1.32 5.79 6.33
C SER A 265 -0.86 6.10 4.89
N ASP A 266 0.44 5.96 4.61
CA ASP A 266 1.05 6.39 3.35
C ASP A 266 0.42 5.72 2.12
N GLY A 267 0.06 6.53 1.12
CA GLY A 267 -0.44 6.03 -0.17
C GLY A 267 -1.85 5.42 -0.12
N ILE A 268 -2.56 5.48 1.02
CA ILE A 268 -3.97 5.08 1.11
C ILE A 268 -4.83 6.16 0.43
N LYS A 269 -5.49 5.79 -0.67
CA LYS A 269 -6.31 6.71 -1.50
C LYS A 269 -7.80 6.63 -1.23
N GLN A 270 -8.25 5.52 -0.65
CA GLN A 270 -9.63 5.25 -0.30
C GLN A 270 -9.64 4.88 1.17
N ALA A 271 -10.65 5.34 1.91
CA ALA A 271 -10.76 5.01 3.32
C ALA A 271 -10.82 3.48 3.51
N PRO A 272 -10.02 2.91 4.43
CA PRO A 272 -10.17 1.53 4.86
C PRO A 272 -11.57 1.29 5.43
N LEU A 273 -12.06 0.05 5.29
CA LEU A 273 -13.34 -0.38 5.82
C LEU A 273 -13.11 -1.53 6.81
N LEU A 274 -13.51 -1.36 8.06
CA LEU A 274 -13.46 -2.42 9.07
C LEU A 274 -14.86 -3.06 9.19
N PRO A 275 -14.98 -4.39 9.07
CA PRO A 275 -16.29 -5.05 9.07
C PRO A 275 -17.02 -4.93 10.40
N THR A 276 -16.27 -5.11 11.48
CA THR A 276 -16.68 -4.81 12.85
C THR A 276 -15.43 -4.29 13.57
N ALA A 277 -15.60 -3.62 14.71
CA ALA A 277 -14.45 -3.28 15.54
C ALA A 277 -14.84 -3.04 16.99
N VAL A 278 -13.88 -3.22 17.88
CA VAL A 278 -13.89 -2.67 19.24
C VAL A 278 -12.95 -1.47 19.32
N ALA A 279 -13.24 -0.53 20.21
CA ALA A 279 -12.36 0.62 20.42
C ALA A 279 -11.35 0.36 21.55
N LEU A 280 -10.20 1.02 21.47
CA LEU A 280 -9.18 1.06 22.52
C LEU A 280 -9.01 2.50 23.00
N ALA A 281 -9.00 2.70 24.32
CA ALA A 281 -8.83 4.00 24.93
C ALA A 281 -7.69 4.00 25.93
N ASP A 282 -7.26 5.21 26.28
CA ASP A 282 -6.31 5.43 27.37
C ASP A 282 -6.82 4.80 28.68
N ASN A 283 -5.92 4.11 29.36
CA ASN A 283 -6.12 3.65 30.71
C ASN A 283 -5.48 4.65 31.69
N PRO A 284 -6.26 5.56 32.32
CA PRO A 284 -5.72 6.56 33.22
C PRO A 284 -5.03 5.95 34.46
N ASP A 285 -5.40 4.72 34.83
CA ASP A 285 -4.87 4.01 36.00
C ASP A 285 -3.56 3.26 35.70
N SER A 286 -3.13 3.22 34.44
CA SER A 286 -1.90 2.55 34.01
C SER A 286 -1.28 3.33 32.84
N PRO A 287 -0.60 4.46 33.11
CA PRO A 287 0.08 5.20 32.05
C PRO A 287 1.17 4.33 31.40
N PRO A 288 1.44 4.51 30.10
CA PRO A 288 2.43 3.72 29.38
C PRO A 288 3.82 3.79 30.02
N THR A 289 4.60 2.71 29.93
CA THR A 289 5.99 2.72 30.37
C THR A 289 6.80 3.72 29.53
N SER A 290 7.68 4.49 30.18
CA SER A 290 8.18 5.78 29.67
C SER A 290 9.00 5.76 28.38
N ASP A 291 9.40 4.59 27.87
CA ASP A 291 10.19 4.46 26.65
C ASP A 291 9.35 4.32 25.38
N TRP A 292 8.06 3.97 25.49
CA TRP A 292 7.16 3.86 24.35
C TRP A 292 6.43 5.16 24.08
N THR A 293 6.58 5.68 22.87
CA THR A 293 5.72 6.70 22.30
C THR A 293 4.51 6.02 21.68
N ARG A 294 3.32 6.61 21.84
CA ARG A 294 2.06 6.02 21.37
C ARG A 294 1.25 7.05 20.60
N HIS A 295 0.58 6.58 19.55
CA HIS A 295 -0.32 7.39 18.74
C HIS A 295 -1.41 6.52 18.14
N VAL A 296 -2.54 7.14 17.85
CA VAL A 296 -3.68 6.46 17.22
C VAL A 296 -3.39 6.32 15.72
N LEU A 297 -3.65 5.13 15.17
CA LEU A 297 -3.54 4.85 13.74
C LEU A 297 -4.86 5.02 13.01
N LEU A 298 -5.95 4.54 13.62
CA LEU A 298 -7.27 4.45 12.98
C LEU A 298 -8.30 5.08 13.91
N TRP A 299 -9.09 6.02 13.40
CA TRP A 299 -10.23 6.60 14.10
C TRP A 299 -11.54 6.19 13.43
N SER A 300 -12.57 5.95 14.25
CA SER A 300 -13.94 5.86 13.77
C SER A 300 -14.50 7.25 13.41
N GLY A 301 -15.64 7.28 12.71
CA GLY A 301 -16.30 8.53 12.33
C GLY A 301 -16.89 9.28 13.52
N LYS A 302 -17.22 10.55 13.31
CA LYS A 302 -17.71 11.45 14.38
C LYS A 302 -19.09 11.08 14.91
N GLN A 303 -19.85 10.30 14.15
CA GLN A 303 -21.19 9.84 14.51
C GLN A 303 -21.19 8.42 15.08
N SER A 304 -20.02 7.91 15.45
CA SER A 304 -19.87 6.59 16.04
C SER A 304 -20.02 6.57 17.56
N TRP A 305 -20.27 5.38 18.11
CA TRP A 305 -20.22 5.08 19.54
C TRP A 305 -19.92 3.60 19.76
N ALA A 306 -19.55 3.24 20.99
CA ALA A 306 -19.40 1.85 21.41
C ALA A 306 -20.74 1.33 21.96
N GLU A 307 -21.45 0.57 21.14
CA GLU A 307 -22.75 -0.03 21.42
C GLU A 307 -22.59 -1.28 22.27
N LYS A 308 -23.24 -1.30 23.45
CA LYS A 308 -23.16 -2.45 24.37
C LYS A 308 -24.23 -3.50 24.09
N ASN A 309 -25.33 -3.13 23.43
CA ASN A 309 -26.46 -4.02 23.17
C ASN A 309 -26.44 -4.53 21.71
N ALA A 310 -26.54 -5.84 21.53
CA ALA A 310 -26.44 -6.47 20.21
C ALA A 310 -27.63 -6.21 19.26
N ASP A 311 -28.69 -5.54 19.73
CA ASP A 311 -29.91 -5.31 18.94
C ASP A 311 -29.77 -4.06 18.07
N ALA A 312 -29.19 -4.27 16.89
CA ALA A 312 -28.94 -3.28 15.84
C ALA A 312 -30.23 -2.70 15.24
N GLY A 313 -30.84 -1.76 15.96
CA GLY A 313 -31.85 -0.82 15.44
C GLY A 313 -31.64 0.61 15.94
N VAL A 314 -30.58 0.83 16.71
CA VAL A 314 -30.35 2.04 17.49
C VAL A 314 -29.62 3.08 16.62
N ILE A 315 -30.23 4.27 16.49
CA ILE A 315 -29.70 5.39 15.67
C ILE A 315 -28.92 6.39 16.55
N MET A 316 -28.89 6.18 17.88
CA MET A 316 -28.30 7.10 18.84
C MET A 316 -27.73 6.37 20.07
N PRO A 317 -26.58 6.79 20.62
CA PRO A 317 -25.97 6.15 21.78
C PRO A 317 -26.85 6.23 23.04
N ASP A 318 -26.81 5.17 23.84
CA ASP A 318 -27.41 5.10 25.17
C ASP A 318 -26.58 5.87 26.22
N GLU A 319 -27.16 6.09 27.41
CA GLU A 319 -26.45 6.73 28.52
C GLU A 319 -25.29 5.86 29.01
N GLY A 320 -24.09 6.44 29.09
CA GLY A 320 -22.88 5.75 29.55
C GLY A 320 -22.08 5.04 28.44
N GLU A 321 -22.55 5.09 27.19
CA GLU A 321 -21.79 4.62 26.04
C GLU A 321 -20.73 5.62 25.59
N ALA A 322 -19.58 5.11 25.17
CA ALA A 322 -18.49 5.94 24.70
C ALA A 322 -18.81 6.48 23.31
N LYS A 323 -18.78 7.81 23.16
CA LYS A 323 -19.09 8.48 21.90
C LYS A 323 -17.82 8.76 21.10
N GLY A 324 -17.95 8.72 19.79
CA GLY A 324 -16.87 8.93 18.85
C GLY A 324 -16.40 10.38 18.68
N PRO A 325 -15.31 10.57 17.93
CA PRO A 325 -14.50 9.54 17.28
C PRO A 325 -13.76 8.66 18.31
N LEU A 326 -13.76 7.35 18.09
CA LEU A 326 -13.14 6.34 18.95
C LEU A 326 -11.88 5.80 18.27
N PRO A 327 -10.77 5.60 18.99
CA PRO A 327 -9.59 4.95 18.43
C PRO A 327 -9.86 3.45 18.16
N LEU A 328 -9.69 3.03 16.92
CA LEU A 328 -9.85 1.64 16.47
C LEU A 328 -8.51 0.90 16.36
N GLY A 329 -7.39 1.64 16.36
CA GLY A 329 -6.07 1.06 16.30
C GLY A 329 -4.99 2.00 16.82
N TRP A 330 -3.98 1.44 17.46
CA TRP A 330 -2.87 2.17 18.08
C TRP A 330 -1.53 1.63 17.61
N ALA A 331 -0.56 2.54 17.45
CA ALA A 331 0.85 2.21 17.31
C ALA A 331 1.59 2.63 18.57
N LEU A 332 2.56 1.81 18.96
CA LEU A 332 3.55 2.11 19.96
C LEU A 332 4.93 1.96 19.31
N GLU A 333 5.79 2.95 19.50
CA GLU A 333 7.15 2.97 19.00
C GLU A 333 8.14 3.24 20.13
N ARG A 334 9.31 2.58 20.07
CA ARG A 334 10.48 2.98 20.85
C ARG A 334 11.76 2.73 20.09
N ASP A 335 12.82 3.41 20.48
CA ASP A 335 14.17 3.08 20.04
C ASP A 335 14.73 1.93 20.89
N PHE A 336 15.10 0.83 20.23
CA PHE A 336 15.71 -0.33 20.84
C PHE A 336 17.03 -0.64 20.13
N GLN A 337 18.16 -0.41 20.80
CA GLN A 337 19.51 -0.67 20.27
C GLN A 337 19.78 -0.04 18.88
N GLY A 338 19.33 1.20 18.68
CA GLY A 338 19.50 1.93 17.41
C GLY A 338 18.54 1.51 16.30
N ARG A 339 17.51 0.71 16.61
CA ARG A 339 16.44 0.30 15.69
C ARG A 339 15.09 0.75 16.26
N LYS A 340 14.15 1.14 15.39
CA LYS A 340 12.76 1.30 15.81
C LYS A 340 12.14 -0.07 16.08
N GLN A 341 11.56 -0.24 17.26
CA GLN A 341 10.70 -1.36 17.63
C GLN A 341 9.25 -0.87 17.65
N ARG A 342 8.32 -1.66 17.11
CA ARG A 342 6.91 -1.27 17.00
C ARG A 342 5.96 -2.35 17.54
N ILE A 343 4.89 -1.89 18.18
CA ILE A 343 3.73 -2.70 18.53
C ILE A 343 2.52 -2.02 17.89
N ILE A 344 1.68 -2.80 17.22
CA ILE A 344 0.41 -2.33 16.67
C ILE A 344 -0.71 -3.15 17.29
N ILE A 345 -1.72 -2.47 17.82
CA ILE A 345 -2.90 -3.05 18.44
C ILE A 345 -4.12 -2.58 17.66
N LEU A 346 -4.85 -3.50 17.04
CA LEU A 346 -6.07 -3.20 16.27
C LEU A 346 -7.29 -3.82 16.93
N GLY A 347 -8.40 -3.09 16.92
CA GLY A 347 -9.70 -3.55 17.39
C GLY A 347 -10.52 -4.31 16.34
N ASP A 348 -9.93 -4.62 15.19
CA ASP A 348 -10.53 -5.47 14.17
C ASP A 348 -9.49 -6.49 13.66
N SER A 349 -9.94 -7.74 13.54
CA SER A 349 -9.13 -8.83 12.98
C SER A 349 -9.63 -9.29 11.62
N ASP A 350 -10.81 -8.83 11.21
CA ASP A 350 -11.47 -9.24 9.97
C ASP A 350 -10.98 -8.45 8.75
N LEU A 351 -10.35 -7.29 8.95
CA LEU A 351 -9.60 -6.52 7.95
C LEU A 351 -8.63 -7.36 7.11
N PHE A 352 -8.06 -8.41 7.71
CA PHE A 352 -7.06 -9.28 7.07
C PHE A 352 -7.67 -10.47 6.32
N GLN A 353 -8.99 -10.65 6.38
CA GLN A 353 -9.69 -11.68 5.61
C GLN A 353 -9.74 -11.32 4.13
N ASP A 354 -9.76 -12.33 3.27
CA ASP A 354 -9.76 -12.17 1.81
C ASP A 354 -10.93 -11.30 1.30
N ASN A 355 -12.12 -11.49 1.88
CA ASN A 355 -13.34 -10.77 1.49
C ASN A 355 -13.26 -9.25 1.73
N TYR A 356 -12.44 -8.81 2.69
CA TYR A 356 -12.28 -7.40 3.04
C TYR A 356 -10.95 -6.82 2.58
N LEU A 357 -9.97 -7.65 2.23
CA LEU A 357 -8.65 -7.18 1.83
C LEU A 357 -8.68 -6.26 0.61
N ASN A 358 -9.58 -6.52 -0.36
CA ASN A 358 -9.72 -5.72 -1.58
C ASN A 358 -10.77 -4.60 -1.50
N VAL A 359 -11.27 -4.30 -0.30
CA VAL A 359 -12.27 -3.24 -0.08
C VAL A 359 -11.57 -1.94 0.33
N GLY A 360 -11.90 -0.84 -0.35
CA GLY A 360 -11.37 0.49 -0.05
C GLY A 360 -9.84 0.52 0.05
N GLY A 361 -9.33 1.08 1.16
CA GLY A 361 -7.89 1.18 1.45
C GLY A 361 -7.25 -0.05 2.10
N ASN A 362 -8.02 -1.12 2.36
CA ASN A 362 -7.61 -2.21 3.26
C ASN A 362 -6.31 -2.90 2.84
N SER A 363 -6.14 -3.19 1.55
CA SER A 363 -4.93 -3.87 1.11
C SER A 363 -3.67 -3.02 1.29
N THR A 364 -3.75 -1.71 1.06
CA THR A 364 -2.61 -0.81 1.26
C THR A 364 -2.33 -0.68 2.76
N LEU A 365 -3.38 -0.53 3.58
CA LEU A 365 -3.26 -0.51 5.03
C LEU A 365 -2.54 -1.76 5.56
N VAL A 366 -3.00 -2.97 5.17
CA VAL A 366 -2.38 -4.23 5.57
C VAL A 366 -0.91 -4.31 5.15
N GLN A 367 -0.57 -3.90 3.92
CA GLN A 367 0.82 -3.86 3.48
C GLN A 367 1.67 -2.92 4.34
N ASN A 368 1.17 -1.73 4.65
CA ASN A 368 1.90 -0.74 5.43
C ASN A 368 2.04 -1.16 6.91
N LEU A 369 1.00 -1.76 7.50
CA LEU A 369 1.02 -2.34 8.84
C LEU A 369 2.18 -3.33 8.99
N PHE A 370 2.24 -4.32 8.10
CA PHE A 370 3.33 -5.29 8.10
C PHE A 370 4.69 -4.65 7.79
N ALA A 371 4.76 -3.74 6.81
CA ALA A 371 6.01 -3.06 6.47
C ALA A 371 6.58 -2.26 7.64
N SER A 372 5.73 -1.61 8.44
CA SER A 372 6.15 -0.83 9.60
C SER A 372 6.66 -1.70 10.75
N LEU A 373 6.11 -2.91 10.93
CA LEU A 373 6.50 -3.84 11.99
C LEU A 373 7.81 -4.55 11.70
N MET A 374 8.13 -4.73 10.43
CA MET A 374 9.37 -5.39 10.05
C MET A 374 10.57 -4.48 10.39
N PRO A 375 11.71 -5.06 10.81
CA PRO A 375 12.92 -4.30 11.10
C PRO A 375 13.19 -3.37 9.92
N ALA A 376 13.42 -2.09 10.21
CA ALA A 376 13.46 -0.99 9.25
C ALA A 376 13.77 -1.46 7.82
N ARG A 377 12.70 -1.75 7.07
CA ARG A 377 12.76 -1.79 5.62
C ARG A 377 13.07 -0.36 5.27
N ALA A 378 14.27 -0.08 4.84
CA ALA A 378 14.63 1.31 4.64
C ALA A 378 13.77 1.99 3.54
N HIS A 379 12.88 1.26 2.83
CA HIS A 379 12.43 1.66 1.49
C HIS A 379 11.02 1.26 0.97
N ALA A 380 10.11 0.65 1.73
CA ALA A 380 8.96 -0.04 1.14
C ALA A 380 7.83 0.84 0.55
N ASN A 381 7.61 2.08 1.00
CA ASN A 381 6.57 2.95 0.45
C ASN A 381 7.13 3.92 -0.58
N ILE A 382 6.93 3.59 -1.85
CA ILE A 382 7.13 4.54 -2.96
C ILE A 382 5.82 5.27 -3.15
N ALA A 383 5.78 6.53 -2.73
CA ALA A 383 4.64 7.39 -2.98
C ALA A 383 4.41 7.45 -4.50
N PRO A 384 3.17 7.23 -5.00
CA PRO A 384 2.87 7.59 -6.36
C PRO A 384 3.13 9.10 -6.51
N PRO A 385 3.73 9.55 -7.63
CA PRO A 385 3.91 10.99 -7.83
C PRO A 385 2.55 11.67 -7.68
N GLU A 386 2.50 12.75 -6.90
CA GLU A 386 1.32 13.59 -6.84
C GLU A 386 1.02 14.09 -8.24
N LEU A 387 -0.01 13.53 -8.87
CA LEU A 387 -0.62 14.17 -10.00
C LEU A 387 -1.21 15.46 -9.43
N LYS A 388 -0.46 16.56 -9.52
CA LYS A 388 -1.08 17.88 -9.41
C LYS A 388 -2.12 17.88 -10.51
N ASP A 389 -3.37 17.75 -10.13
CA ASP A 389 -4.47 18.08 -11.01
C ASP A 389 -4.15 19.48 -11.56
N GLN A 390 -3.81 19.52 -12.84
CA GLN A 390 -3.69 20.79 -13.54
C GLN A 390 -5.12 21.24 -13.78
N TYR A 391 -5.76 21.76 -12.74
CA TYR A 391 -6.89 22.63 -12.93
C TYR A 391 -6.36 23.84 -13.70
N LEU A 392 -6.74 23.96 -14.97
CA LEU A 392 -6.69 25.22 -15.67
C LEU A 392 -7.69 26.15 -14.97
N THR A 393 -7.23 26.83 -13.93
CA THR A 393 -7.98 27.90 -13.26
C THR A 393 -7.96 29.11 -14.16
N LEU A 394 -8.77 29.05 -15.22
CA LEU A 394 -8.99 30.18 -16.12
C LEU A 394 -9.94 31.15 -15.41
N THR A 395 -9.55 32.41 -15.35
CA THR A 395 -10.48 33.48 -14.99
C THR A 395 -11.63 33.53 -16.00
N GLU A 396 -12.80 34.06 -15.61
CA GLU A 396 -13.95 34.16 -16.52
C GLU A 396 -13.60 34.86 -17.85
N GLY A 397 -12.69 35.82 -17.81
CA GLY A 397 -12.18 36.51 -19.01
C GLY A 397 -11.33 35.62 -19.91
N GLU A 398 -10.44 34.80 -19.36
CA GLU A 398 -9.61 33.86 -20.14
C GLU A 398 -10.46 32.73 -20.74
N MET A 399 -11.47 32.28 -19.99
CA MET A 399 -12.41 31.25 -20.45
C MET A 399 -13.25 31.76 -21.63
N LEU A 400 -13.71 33.02 -21.58
CA LEU A 400 -14.41 33.67 -22.69
C LEU A 400 -13.53 33.78 -23.93
N TRP A 401 -12.28 34.22 -23.77
CA TRP A 401 -11.33 34.32 -24.89
C TRP A 401 -11.05 32.96 -25.52
N LEU A 402 -10.82 31.92 -24.71
CA LEU A 402 -10.59 30.57 -25.20
C LEU A 402 -11.80 30.03 -25.97
N ALA A 403 -13.02 30.30 -25.48
CA ALA A 403 -14.26 29.93 -26.16
C ALA A 403 -14.41 30.64 -27.51
N ILE A 404 -14.12 31.96 -27.59
CA ILE A 404 -14.13 32.71 -28.85
C ILE A 404 -13.13 32.12 -29.85
N VAL A 405 -11.91 31.80 -29.39
CA VAL A 405 -10.88 31.23 -30.26
C VAL A 405 -11.33 29.88 -30.84
N LEU A 406 -11.83 28.97 -29.99
CA LEU A 406 -12.18 27.60 -30.40
C LEU A 406 -13.49 27.53 -31.19
N ILE A 407 -14.51 28.30 -30.81
CA ILE A 407 -15.86 28.21 -31.39
C ILE A 407 -16.05 29.17 -32.58
N VAL A 408 -15.34 30.30 -32.60
CA VAL A 408 -15.52 31.32 -33.64
C VAL A 408 -14.31 31.39 -34.56
N ILE A 409 -13.11 31.62 -34.02
CA ILE A 409 -11.93 31.88 -34.86
C ILE A 409 -11.48 30.62 -35.60
N LEU A 410 -11.42 29.48 -34.90
CA LEU A 410 -10.98 28.20 -35.48
C LEU A 410 -11.84 27.73 -36.67
N PRO A 411 -13.20 27.75 -36.61
CA PRO A 411 -14.02 27.40 -37.78
C PRO A 411 -14.07 28.47 -38.87
N LEU A 412 -13.82 29.75 -38.55
CA LEU A 412 -13.74 30.81 -39.57
C LEU A 412 -12.39 30.87 -40.29
N LEU A 413 -11.31 30.38 -39.67
CA LEU A 413 -9.97 30.34 -40.24
C LEU A 413 -9.92 29.70 -41.63
N PRO A 414 -10.53 28.52 -41.88
CA PRO A 414 -10.60 27.91 -43.21
C PRO A 414 -11.33 28.78 -44.26
N LEU A 415 -12.35 29.52 -43.85
CA LEU A 415 -13.13 30.41 -44.73
C LEU A 415 -12.36 31.65 -45.15
N ILE A 416 -11.34 32.05 -44.38
CA ILE A 416 -10.46 33.18 -44.71
C ILE A 416 -9.23 32.68 -45.49
N ILE A 417 -8.60 31.62 -45.00
CA ILE A 417 -7.39 31.04 -45.60
C ILE A 417 -7.69 30.44 -46.97
N GLY A 418 -8.84 29.77 -47.15
CA GLY A 418 -9.22 29.14 -48.41
C GLY A 418 -9.26 30.12 -49.59
N PRO A 419 -10.06 31.21 -49.52
CA PRO A 419 -10.10 32.24 -50.54
C PRO A 419 -8.77 32.99 -50.71
N TYR A 420 -8.06 33.27 -49.61
CA TYR A 420 -6.76 33.94 -49.67
C TYR A 420 -5.72 33.12 -50.46
N LEU A 421 -5.63 31.82 -50.19
CA LEU A 421 -4.75 30.92 -50.93
C LEU A 421 -5.19 30.75 -52.39
N ALA A 422 -6.50 30.70 -52.66
CA ALA A 422 -7.03 30.66 -54.03
C ALA A 422 -6.68 31.93 -54.82
N TRP A 423 -6.77 33.10 -54.18
CA TRP A 423 -6.41 34.38 -54.77
C TRP A 423 -4.90 34.51 -55.03
N GLN A 424 -4.05 34.12 -54.07
CA GLN A 424 -2.60 34.05 -54.29
C GLN A 424 -2.23 33.11 -55.43
N ARG A 425 -2.91 31.96 -55.54
CA ARG A 425 -2.66 31.00 -56.61
C ARG A 425 -3.04 31.55 -57.98
N LYS A 426 -4.14 32.31 -58.06
CA LYS A 426 -4.59 32.97 -59.30
C LYS A 426 -3.59 34.04 -59.77
N ARG A 427 -2.91 34.75 -58.85
CA ARG A 427 -1.85 35.72 -59.17
C ARG A 427 -0.51 35.11 -59.57
N ARG A 428 -0.27 33.83 -59.26
CA ARG A 428 1.00 33.13 -59.60
C ARG A 428 0.94 32.31 -60.88
N TYR A 429 -0.26 31.97 -61.37
CA TYR A 429 -0.46 31.07 -62.52
C TYR A 429 -1.47 31.59 -63.55
N GLY A 430 -1.95 32.82 -63.40
CA GLY A 430 -2.69 33.59 -64.39
C GLY A 430 -2.12 35.01 -64.42
#